data_AF-A0A2M7SUH1-F1
#
_entry.id   AF-A0A2M7SUH1-F1
#
_cell.length_a   1.000
_cell.length_b   1.000
_cell.length_c   1.000
_cell.angle_alpha   90.00
_cell.angle_beta   90.00
_cell.angle_gamma   90.00
#
_symmetry.space_group_name_H-M   'P 1'
#
loop_
_entity.id
_entity.type
_entity.pdbx_description
1 polymer ?
#
loop_
_entity_poly.entity_id
_entity_poly.type
_entity_poly.pdbx_seq_one_letter_code
_entity_poly.pdbx_strand_id
1 'polypeptide(L)'
;MNEELSKKSIFDFLLALPVNERKFLSKIINPEEQFIVLESDSKDKNIKQLEEEHLEAIKNSDFLYICNPQKYLGNSTIIEIGFAVANKKPIFSSEPIDDITLS
;
A
#
# COMPACT_ATOMS: atom_id res chain seq x y z
N MET A 1 -5.87 27.59 -14.70
CA MET A 1 -5.51 26.69 -13.59
C MET A 1 -4.68 25.59 -14.20
N ASN A 2 -3.35 25.59 -13.98
CA ASN A 2 -2.39 24.78 -14.73
C ASN A 2 -2.55 23.29 -14.42
N GLU A 3 -2.62 22.46 -15.46
CA GLU A 3 -2.68 20.98 -15.41
C GLU A 3 -1.52 20.35 -14.61
N GLU A 4 -0.41 21.06 -14.40
CA GLU A 4 0.76 20.58 -13.65
C GLU A 4 0.50 20.38 -12.15
N LEU A 5 -0.48 21.07 -11.55
CA LEU A 5 -0.83 20.90 -10.13
C LEU A 5 -1.67 19.64 -9.85
N SER A 6 -2.18 18.98 -10.90
CA SER A 6 -3.05 17.79 -10.79
C SER A 6 -2.30 16.46 -10.67
N LYS A 7 -0.96 16.45 -10.72
CA LYS A 7 -0.13 15.23 -10.72
C LYS A 7 0.81 15.10 -9.53
N LYS A 8 0.53 15.75 -8.40
CA LYS A 8 1.28 15.42 -7.18
C LYS A 8 0.80 14.07 -6.67
N SER A 9 1.62 13.05 -6.87
CA SER A 9 1.44 11.71 -6.33
C SER A 9 1.39 11.78 -4.81
N ILE A 10 0.75 10.82 -4.14
CA ILE A 10 0.88 10.73 -2.67
C ILE A 10 2.35 10.62 -2.25
N PHE A 11 3.22 10.13 -3.14
CA PHE A 11 4.67 10.15 -2.92
C PHE A 11 5.23 11.57 -2.89
N ASP A 12 4.74 12.49 -3.73
CA ASP A 12 5.17 13.89 -3.66
C ASP A 12 4.70 14.55 -2.35
N PHE A 13 3.53 14.15 -1.84
CA PHE A 13 3.06 14.57 -0.52
C PHE A 13 3.89 13.97 0.61
N LEU A 14 4.15 12.66 0.60
CA LEU A 14 4.97 11.96 1.59
C LEU A 14 6.44 12.43 1.56
N LEU A 15 7.00 12.71 0.39
CA LEU A 15 8.34 13.28 0.23
C LEU A 15 8.40 14.74 0.67
N ALA A 16 7.27 15.46 0.62
CA ALA A 16 7.14 16.81 1.16
C ALA A 16 6.99 16.84 2.69
N LEU A 17 6.67 15.72 3.34
CA LEU A 17 6.64 15.65 4.81
C LEU A 17 8.06 15.84 5.39
N PRO A 18 8.17 16.39 6.61
CA PRO A 18 9.42 16.47 7.37
C PRO A 18 10.11 15.10 7.42
N VAL A 19 11.44 15.04 7.33
CA VAL A 19 12.20 13.77 7.28
C VAL A 19 11.86 12.83 8.46
N ASN A 20 11.58 13.41 9.62
CA ASN A 20 11.13 12.76 10.85
C ASN A 20 9.71 12.17 10.79
N GLU A 21 8.90 12.54 9.79
CA GLU A 21 7.57 11.99 9.50
C GLU A 21 7.57 11.08 8.26
N ARG A 22 8.70 10.99 7.53
CA ARG A 22 8.87 10.03 6.44
C ARG A 22 9.13 8.65 7.04
N LYS A 23 8.15 7.75 6.98
CA LYS A 23 8.46 6.32 7.07
C LYS A 23 9.32 5.95 5.86
N PHE A 24 10.59 5.64 6.11
CA PHE A 24 11.65 5.51 5.12
C PHE A 24 11.40 4.39 4.10
N LEU A 25 12.03 4.54 2.93
CA LEU A 25 12.21 3.46 1.96
C LEU A 25 12.79 2.24 2.69
N SER A 26 12.01 1.14 2.72
CA SER A 26 12.40 -0.12 3.33
C SER A 26 12.83 -1.11 2.25
N LYS A 27 13.84 -1.93 2.53
CA LYS A 27 14.37 -2.89 1.57
C LYS A 27 13.57 -4.19 1.62
N ILE A 28 13.39 -4.81 0.45
CA ILE A 28 12.83 -6.16 0.34
C ILE A 28 13.87 -7.17 0.85
N ILE A 29 13.49 -8.06 1.77
CA ILE A 29 14.39 -9.09 2.31
C ILE A 29 14.27 -10.44 1.58
N ASN A 30 13.14 -10.69 0.92
CA ASN A 30 12.82 -11.95 0.25
C ASN A 30 12.20 -11.71 -1.15
N PRO A 31 12.96 -11.19 -2.11
CA PRO A 31 12.42 -10.74 -3.41
C PRO A 31 11.87 -11.85 -4.30
N GLU A 32 12.26 -13.10 -4.05
CA GLU A 32 11.85 -14.27 -4.83
C GLU A 32 10.56 -14.93 -4.31
N GLU A 33 10.01 -14.44 -3.19
CA GLU A 33 8.81 -14.99 -2.56
C GLU A 33 7.56 -14.23 -2.97
N GLN A 34 6.39 -14.89 -2.90
CA GLN A 34 5.11 -14.24 -3.24
C GLN A 34 4.67 -13.20 -2.21
N PHE A 35 5.00 -13.41 -0.94
CA PHE A 35 4.75 -12.45 0.12
C PHE A 35 6.04 -11.70 0.44
N ILE A 36 6.09 -10.43 0.08
CA ILE A 36 7.26 -9.58 0.30
C ILE A 36 7.28 -9.10 1.75
N VAL A 37 8.40 -9.35 2.42
CA VAL A 37 8.73 -8.82 3.73
C VAL A 37 9.76 -7.69 3.55
N LEU A 38 9.59 -6.64 4.33
CA LEU A 38 10.44 -5.46 4.34
C LEU A 38 11.38 -5.48 5.55
N GLU A 39 12.56 -4.85 5.42
CA GLU A 39 13.53 -4.72 6.51
C GLU A 39 12.96 -4.04 7.77
N SER A 40 11.96 -3.17 7.57
CA SER A 40 11.22 -2.46 8.60
C SER A 40 10.18 -3.32 9.33
N ASP A 41 9.87 -4.50 8.81
CA ASP A 41 8.88 -5.39 9.44
C ASP A 41 9.48 -6.04 10.68
N SER A 42 8.62 -6.37 11.64
CA SER A 42 9.04 -6.98 12.90
C SER A 42 9.63 -8.37 12.65
N LYS A 43 10.92 -8.56 12.97
CA LYS A 43 11.67 -9.80 12.72
C LYS A 43 11.19 -11.02 13.52
N ASP A 44 10.40 -10.80 14.56
CA ASP A 44 9.81 -11.80 15.44
C ASP A 44 8.45 -12.32 14.94
N LYS A 45 7.91 -11.76 13.86
CA LYS A 45 6.61 -12.14 13.30
C LYS A 45 6.73 -13.11 12.15
N ASN A 46 5.79 -14.04 12.07
CA ASN A 46 5.57 -14.84 10.87
C ASN A 46 4.67 -14.08 9.86
N ILE A 47 4.60 -14.59 8.63
CA ILE A 47 3.82 -13.99 7.53
C ILE A 47 2.36 -13.74 7.93
N LYS A 48 1.74 -14.68 8.64
CA LYS A 48 0.34 -14.53 9.07
C LYS A 48 0.17 -13.35 10.04
N GLN A 49 1.07 -13.19 11.00
CA GLN A 49 1.02 -12.08 11.95
C GLN A 49 1.27 -10.74 11.25
N LEU A 50 2.15 -10.71 10.26
CA LEU A 50 2.40 -9.50 9.47
C LEU A 50 1.16 -9.09 8.65
N GLU A 51 0.52 -10.04 7.98
CA GLU A 51 -0.74 -9.80 7.27
C GLU A 51 -1.86 -9.34 8.21
N GLU A 52 -2.00 -9.95 9.40
CA GLU A 52 -2.99 -9.52 10.40
C GLU A 52 -2.80 -8.06 10.82
N GLU A 53 -1.57 -7.57 10.88
CA GLU A 53 -1.28 -6.16 11.18
C GLU A 53 -1.64 -5.23 10.04
N HIS A 54 -1.43 -5.64 8.79
CA HIS A 54 -1.88 -4.88 7.62
C HIS A 54 -3.40 -4.74 7.62
N LEU A 55 -4.12 -5.84 7.85
CA LEU A 55 -5.59 -5.83 7.89
C LEU A 55 -6.11 -4.97 9.06
N GLU A 56 -5.50 -5.05 10.25
CA GLU A 56 -5.89 -4.21 11.38
C GLU A 56 -5.57 -2.72 11.12
N ALA A 57 -4.46 -2.41 10.43
CA ALA A 57 -4.16 -1.06 9.99
C ALA A 57 -5.21 -0.52 9.01
N ILE A 58 -5.64 -1.32 8.04
CA ILE A 58 -6.71 -0.96 7.08
C ILE A 58 -8.04 -0.73 7.80
N LYS A 59 -8.38 -1.59 8.77
CA LYS A 59 -9.61 -1.45 9.55
C LYS A 59 -9.64 -0.13 10.33
N ASN A 60 -8.50 0.30 10.86
CA ASN A 60 -8.36 1.52 11.65
C ASN A 60 -8.06 2.78 10.81
N SER A 61 -7.86 2.66 9.50
CA SER A 61 -7.61 3.81 8.62
C SER A 61 -8.89 4.48 8.13
N ASP A 62 -8.77 5.72 7.64
CA ASP A 62 -9.88 6.44 7.00
C ASP A 62 -10.09 6.01 5.53
N PHE A 63 -9.01 5.61 4.86
CA PHE A 63 -9.00 5.13 3.47
C PHE A 63 -7.80 4.21 3.23
N LEU A 64 -7.82 3.49 2.11
CA LEU A 64 -6.69 2.71 1.60
C LEU A 64 -6.13 3.39 0.34
N TYR A 65 -4.81 3.57 0.27
CA TYR A 65 -4.12 4.07 -0.92
C TYR A 65 -3.16 3.01 -1.43
N ILE A 66 -3.30 2.62 -2.70
CA ILE A 66 -2.50 1.60 -3.35
C ILE A 66 -1.40 2.25 -4.19
N CYS A 67 -0.16 1.87 -3.92
CA CYS A 67 0.96 2.13 -4.82
C CYS A 67 1.13 0.94 -5.77
N ASN A 68 0.63 1.07 -7.00
CA ASN A 68 0.67 0.06 -8.05
C ASN A 68 1.48 0.56 -9.26
N PRO A 69 2.80 0.71 -9.13
CA PRO A 69 3.63 1.13 -10.25
C PRO A 69 3.50 0.13 -11.40
N GLN A 70 3.40 0.63 -12.63
CA GLN A 70 3.20 -0.20 -13.83
C GLN A 70 1.91 -1.04 -13.75
N LYS A 71 0.92 -0.54 -13.01
CA LYS A 71 -0.39 -1.17 -12.75
C LYS A 71 -0.34 -2.53 -12.05
N TYR A 72 0.80 -2.94 -11.49
CA TYR A 72 0.92 -4.24 -10.83
C TYR A 72 0.24 -4.27 -9.46
N LEU A 73 -0.51 -5.34 -9.19
CA LEU A 73 -1.06 -5.67 -7.88
C LEU A 73 -0.55 -7.05 -7.44
N GLY A 74 -0.04 -7.12 -6.21
CA GLY A 74 0.32 -8.40 -5.58
C GLY A 74 -0.90 -9.10 -5.00
N ASN A 75 -0.80 -10.42 -4.80
CA ASN A 75 -1.88 -11.22 -4.22
C ASN A 75 -2.32 -10.73 -2.83
N SER A 76 -1.36 -10.32 -1.98
CA SER A 76 -1.67 -9.71 -0.68
C SER A 76 -2.45 -8.42 -0.83
N THR A 77 -2.02 -7.55 -1.75
CA THR A 77 -2.72 -6.28 -2.05
C THR A 77 -4.16 -6.50 -2.50
N ILE A 78 -4.44 -7.53 -3.30
CA ILE A 78 -5.82 -7.86 -3.73
C ILE A 78 -6.69 -8.27 -2.52
N ILE A 79 -6.13 -9.06 -1.60
CA ILE A 79 -6.81 -9.44 -0.34
C ILE A 79 -7.08 -8.20 0.52
N GLU A 80 -6.09 -7.34 0.69
CA GLU A 80 -6.18 -6.08 1.42
C GLU A 80 -7.26 -5.15 0.82
N ILE A 81 -7.35 -5.07 -0.51
CA ILE A 81 -8.41 -4.32 -1.22
C ILE A 81 -9.79 -4.92 -0.90
N GLY A 82 -9.96 -6.24 -1.00
CA GLY A 82 -11.22 -6.91 -0.65
C GLY A 82 -11.63 -6.67 0.80
N PHE A 83 -10.67 -6.69 1.72
CA PHE A 83 -10.89 -6.38 3.13
C PHE A 83 -11.29 -4.91 3.36
N ALA A 84 -10.65 -3.97 2.65
CA ALA A 84 -11.02 -2.56 2.68
C ALA A 84 -12.45 -2.32 2.18
N VAL A 85 -12.86 -2.98 1.09
CA VAL A 85 -14.24 -2.94 0.57
C VAL A 85 -15.22 -3.45 1.63
N ALA A 86 -14.93 -4.60 2.27
CA ALA A 86 -15.78 -5.16 3.32
C ALA A 86 -15.92 -4.20 4.53
N ASN A 87 -14.90 -3.41 4.83
CA ASN A 87 -14.90 -2.40 5.89
C ASN A 87 -15.38 -1.01 5.43
N LYS A 88 -15.90 -0.89 4.20
CA LYS A 88 -16.41 0.37 3.60
C LYS A 88 -15.36 1.50 3.58
N LYS A 89 -14.09 1.15 3.43
CA LYS A 89 -13.01 2.13 3.28
C LYS A 89 -13.00 2.64 1.83
N PRO A 90 -12.93 3.96 1.60
CA PRO A 90 -12.57 4.51 0.30
C PRO A 90 -11.21 3.97 -0.14
N ILE A 91 -11.06 3.66 -1.43
CA ILE A 91 -9.84 3.10 -2.00
C ILE A 91 -9.38 4.01 -3.13
N PHE A 92 -8.10 4.35 -3.13
CA PHE A 92 -7.44 5.15 -4.16
C PHE A 92 -6.19 4.41 -4.65
N SER A 93 -5.74 4.69 -5.87
CA SER A 93 -4.54 4.08 -6.43
C SER A 93 -3.70 5.10 -7.20
N SER A 94 -2.38 4.86 -7.23
CA SER A 94 -1.45 5.72 -7.98
C SER A 94 -1.62 5.60 -9.49
N GLU A 95 -2.02 4.42 -9.97
CA GLU A 95 -2.34 4.15 -11.36
C GLU A 95 -3.70 3.45 -11.47
N PRO A 96 -4.40 3.55 -12.62
CA PRO A 96 -5.64 2.82 -12.84
C PRO A 96 -5.46 1.32 -12.60
N ILE A 97 -6.37 0.72 -11.84
CA ILE A 97 -6.40 -0.73 -11.64
C ILE A 97 -7.02 -1.37 -12.87
N ASP A 98 -6.30 -2.29 -13.48
CA ASP A 98 -6.70 -3.06 -14.66
C ASP A 98 -6.70 -4.55 -14.29
N ASP A 99 -7.47 -4.88 -13.25
CA ASP A 99 -7.59 -6.24 -12.73
C ASP A 99 -9.06 -6.67 -12.79
N ILE A 100 -9.33 -7.76 -13.51
CA ILE A 100 -10.67 -8.30 -13.72
C ILE A 100 -11.34 -8.77 -12.42
N THR A 101 -10.55 -9.07 -11.38
CA THR A 101 -11.08 -9.44 -10.07
C THR A 101 -11.59 -8.25 -9.28
N LEU A 102 -11.27 -7.03 -9.72
CA LEU A 102 -11.66 -5.75 -9.11
C LEU A 102 -12.53 -4.87 -10.03
N SER A 103 -12.96 -5.40 -11.19
CA SER A 103 -13.78 -4.71 -12.20
C SER A 103 -15.29 -4.81 -11.96
#